data_AF-A0A6G4U2F8-F1
#
_entry.id   AF-A0A6G4U2F8-F1
#
_cell.length_a   1.000
_cell.length_b   1.000
_cell.length_c   1.000
_cell.angle_alpha   90.00
_cell.angle_beta   90.00
_cell.angle_gamma   90.00
#
_symmetry.space_group_name_H-M   'P 1'
#
loop_
_entity.id
_entity.type
_entity.pdbx_description
1 polymer ?
#
loop_
_entity_poly.entity_id
_entity_poly.type
_entity_poly.pdbx_seq_one_letter_code
_entity_poly.pdbx_strand_id
1 'polypeptide(L)'
;MTEPSPWRLPAFRTLFAASALSHVGSNVGYVAVPLLAVLALDAGPGQVGALAALSTAAFLLIGLPAGAWVDRLPGRWVLVAADAARALLLASVPVAWWLDVLSLPQLYAVVLLNGCATVFFDVGSQSVLPELVGRERLVPANTAIVSLMAGAN
;
A
#
# COMPACT_ATOMS: atom_id res chain seq x y z
N MET A 1 -14.26 31.06 -13.19
CA MET A 1 -14.13 30.63 -11.79
C MET A 1 -12.97 29.65 -11.74
N THR A 2 -11.80 30.07 -11.26
CA THR A 2 -10.63 29.21 -11.17
C THR A 2 -10.78 28.34 -9.92
N GLU A 3 -11.01 27.03 -10.12
CA GLU A 3 -11.04 26.12 -8.97
C GLU A 3 -9.69 26.17 -8.25
N PRO A 4 -9.68 26.39 -6.92
CA PRO A 4 -8.43 26.52 -6.18
C PRO A 4 -7.64 25.20 -6.24
N SER A 5 -6.44 25.28 -6.84
CA SER A 5 -5.53 24.16 -7.05
C SER A 5 -5.14 23.49 -5.72
N PRO A 6 -5.27 22.15 -5.60
CA PRO A 6 -4.97 21.41 -4.37
C PRO A 6 -3.49 21.52 -3.98
N TRP A 7 -2.60 21.78 -4.94
CA TRP A 7 -1.16 22.00 -4.73
C TRP A 7 -0.80 23.21 -3.87
N ARG A 8 -1.75 24.13 -3.64
CA ARG A 8 -1.54 25.29 -2.77
C ARG A 8 -1.61 24.93 -1.28
N LEU A 9 -2.15 23.75 -0.94
CA LEU A 9 -2.24 23.26 0.43
C LEU A 9 -0.95 22.50 0.80
N PRO A 10 -0.19 22.94 1.84
CA PRO A 10 1.01 22.23 2.28
C PRO A 10 0.72 20.77 2.64
N ALA A 11 -0.42 20.51 3.28
CA ALA A 11 -0.86 19.17 3.64
C ALA A 11 -1.04 18.25 2.42
N PHE A 12 -1.55 18.76 1.29
CA PHE A 12 -1.70 17.98 0.06
C PHE A 12 -0.33 17.63 -0.54
N ARG A 13 0.63 18.56 -0.50
CA ARG A 13 2.00 18.32 -1.00
C ARG A 13 2.73 17.26 -0.17
N THR A 14 2.62 17.33 1.16
CA THR A 14 3.20 16.34 2.07
C THR A 14 2.56 14.97 1.86
N LEU A 15 1.23 14.92 1.74
CA LEU A 15 0.50 13.68 1.47
C LEU A 15 0.92 13.08 0.12
N PHE A 16 0.96 13.89 -0.93
CA PHE A 16 1.36 13.45 -2.27
C PHE A 16 2.79 12.90 -2.31
N ALA A 17 3.74 13.57 -1.66
CA ALA A 17 5.13 13.10 -1.59
C ALA A 17 5.26 11.79 -0.79
N ALA A 18 4.54 11.67 0.33
CA ALA A 18 4.50 10.45 1.13
C ALA A 18 3.92 9.29 0.33
N SER A 19 2.78 9.49 -0.34
CA SER A 19 2.16 8.47 -1.18
C SER A 19 3.04 8.08 -2.37
N ALA A 20 3.69 9.04 -3.03
CA ALA A 20 4.64 8.75 -4.12
C ALA A 20 5.79 7.86 -3.66
N LEU A 21 6.39 8.17 -2.51
CA LEU A 21 7.46 7.37 -1.93
C LEU A 21 6.97 5.96 -1.55
N SER A 22 5.78 5.87 -0.98
CA SER A 22 5.16 4.61 -0.56
C SER A 22 4.78 3.71 -1.74
N HIS A 23 4.32 4.30 -2.85
CA HIS A 23 4.05 3.59 -4.11
C HIS A 23 5.33 3.03 -4.74
N VAL A 24 6.38 3.84 -4.83
CA VAL A 24 7.69 3.38 -5.33
C VAL A 24 8.21 2.25 -4.45
N GLY A 25 8.15 2.41 -3.12
CA GLY A 25 8.55 1.37 -2.17
C GLY A 25 7.74 0.07 -2.31
N SER A 26 6.42 0.17 -2.55
CA SER A 26 5.55 -0.99 -2.78
C SER A 26 5.90 -1.75 -4.07
N ASN A 27 6.14 -1.05 -5.17
CA ASN A 27 6.55 -1.68 -6.43
C ASN A 27 7.92 -2.36 -6.31
N VAL A 28 8.86 -1.71 -5.64
CA VAL A 28 10.17 -2.32 -5.33
C VAL A 28 9.98 -3.57 -4.46
N GLY A 29 9.14 -3.51 -3.43
CA GLY A 29 8.83 -4.66 -2.57
C GLY A 29 8.23 -5.84 -3.34
N TYR A 30 7.37 -5.58 -4.33
CA TYR A 30 6.74 -6.60 -5.16
C TYR A 30 7.74 -7.45 -5.94
N VAL A 31 8.88 -6.86 -6.32
CA VAL A 31 9.95 -7.53 -7.07
C VAL A 31 11.06 -8.02 -6.14
N ALA A 32 11.43 -7.22 -5.15
CA ALA A 32 12.52 -7.51 -4.23
C ALA A 32 12.19 -8.66 -3.28
N VAL A 33 10.95 -8.79 -2.79
CA VAL A 33 10.58 -9.85 -1.85
C VAL A 33 10.70 -11.25 -2.49
N PRO A 34 10.13 -11.52 -3.68
CA PRO A 34 10.34 -12.81 -4.36
C PRO A 34 11.81 -13.07 -4.69
N LEU A 35 12.55 -12.05 -5.15
CA LEU A 35 13.97 -12.18 -5.47
C LEU A 35 14.81 -12.46 -4.23
N LEU A 36 14.55 -11.82 -3.10
CA LEU A 36 15.25 -12.09 -1.83
C LEU A 36 14.92 -13.48 -1.31
N ALA A 37 13.67 -13.92 -1.41
CA ALA A 37 13.30 -15.27 -1.04
C ALA A 37 14.13 -16.31 -1.85
N VAL A 38 14.24 -16.13 -3.16
CA VAL A 38 14.99 -17.06 -4.02
C VAL A 38 16.50 -16.90 -3.87
N LEU A 39 17.03 -15.69 -3.99
CA LEU A 39 18.47 -15.42 -4.10
C LEU A 39 19.20 -15.37 -2.75
N ALA A 40 18.53 -14.90 -1.70
CA ALA A 40 19.15 -14.75 -0.38
C ALA A 40 18.76 -15.86 0.60
N LEU A 41 17.59 -16.48 0.41
CA LEU A 41 17.08 -17.52 1.32
C LEU A 41 16.93 -18.90 0.65
N ASP A 42 17.40 -19.04 -0.60
CA ASP A 42 17.38 -20.27 -1.38
C ASP A 42 15.99 -20.93 -1.43
N ALA A 43 14.95 -20.09 -1.47
CA ALA A 43 13.57 -20.54 -1.35
C ALA A 43 13.14 -21.35 -2.59
N GLY A 44 12.60 -22.53 -2.35
CA GLY A 44 12.10 -23.40 -3.40
C GLY A 44 10.80 -22.86 -4.05
N PRO A 45 10.40 -23.39 -5.23
CA PRO A 45 9.21 -22.95 -5.95
C PRO A 45 7.92 -22.99 -5.12
N GLY A 46 7.79 -23.98 -4.23
CA GLY A 46 6.63 -24.10 -3.33
C GLY A 46 6.55 -22.98 -2.29
N GLN A 47 7.69 -22.49 -1.80
CA GLN A 47 7.75 -21.39 -0.81
C GLN A 47 7.43 -20.04 -1.47
N VAL A 48 7.91 -19.83 -2.70
CA VAL A 48 7.52 -18.67 -3.51
C VAL A 48 6.02 -18.70 -3.84
N GLY A 49 5.49 -19.89 -4.18
CA GLY A 49 4.05 -20.09 -4.37
C GLY A 49 3.24 -19.78 -3.10
N ALA A 50 3.76 -20.12 -1.93
CA ALA A 50 3.13 -19.80 -0.65
C ALA A 50 3.07 -18.28 -0.38
N LEU A 51 4.11 -17.51 -0.72
CA LEU A 51 4.07 -16.04 -0.65
C LEU A 51 2.91 -15.48 -1.48
N ALA A 52 2.75 -15.95 -2.72
CA ALA A 52 1.66 -15.52 -3.58
C ALA A 52 0.28 -15.91 -3.00
N ALA A 53 0.14 -17.15 -2.53
CA ALA A 53 -1.10 -17.64 -1.92
C ALA A 53 -1.50 -16.84 -0.67
N LEU A 54 -0.54 -16.46 0.18
CA LEU A 54 -0.80 -15.64 1.38
C LEU A 54 -1.29 -14.24 1.01
N SER A 55 -0.73 -13.63 -0.03
CA SER A 55 -1.20 -12.33 -0.53
C SER A 55 -2.67 -12.41 -0.99
N THR A 56 -3.02 -13.46 -1.75
CA THR A 56 -4.41 -13.71 -2.16
C THR A 56 -5.32 -14.02 -0.97
N ALA A 57 -4.83 -14.80 0.01
CA ALA A 57 -5.59 -15.12 1.22
C ALA A 57 -5.89 -13.88 2.06
N ALA A 58 -4.93 -12.95 2.20
CA ALA A 58 -5.15 -11.66 2.85
C ALA A 58 -6.29 -10.89 2.18
N PHE A 59 -6.30 -10.85 0.84
CA PHE A 59 -7.38 -10.23 0.07
C PHE A 59 -8.74 -10.87 0.36
N LEU A 60 -8.82 -12.20 0.33
CA LEU A 60 -10.06 -12.93 0.52
C LEU A 60 -10.61 -12.82 1.95
N LEU A 61 -9.73 -12.87 2.96
CA LEU A 61 -10.10 -12.82 4.37
C LEU A 61 -10.50 -11.41 4.82
N ILE A 62 -9.83 -10.38 4.30
CA ILE A 62 -10.01 -8.99 4.75
C ILE A 62 -10.91 -8.20 3.81
N GLY A 63 -11.10 -8.59 2.55
CA GLY A 63 -11.92 -7.86 1.58
C GLY A 63 -13.37 -7.66 2.02
N LEU A 64 -13.98 -8.67 2.66
CA LEU A 64 -15.36 -8.60 3.13
C LEU A 64 -15.54 -7.76 4.42
N PRO A 65 -14.71 -7.92 5.48
CA PRO A 65 -14.75 -7.04 6.65
C PRO A 65 -14.33 -5.59 6.37
N ALA A 66 -13.40 -5.38 5.42
CA ALA A 66 -12.84 -4.06 5.14
C ALA A 66 -13.92 -3.06 4.70
N GLY A 67 -14.89 -3.50 3.88
CA GLY A 67 -16.04 -2.66 3.50
C GLY A 67 -16.84 -2.18 4.72
N ALA A 68 -17.20 -3.10 5.61
CA ALA A 68 -17.99 -2.78 6.80
C ALA A 68 -17.26 -1.89 7.83
N TRP A 69 -15.93 -1.98 7.90
CA TRP A 69 -15.13 -1.14 8.79
C TRP A 69 -14.84 0.25 8.23
N VAL A 70 -14.63 0.36 6.91
CA VAL A 70 -14.41 1.64 6.23
C VAL A 70 -15.65 2.54 6.33
N ASP A 71 -16.85 1.97 6.28
CA ASP A 71 -18.11 2.72 6.45
C ASP A 71 -18.26 3.39 7.84
N ARG A 72 -17.46 2.99 8.83
CA ARG A 72 -17.58 3.46 10.23
C ARG A 72 -16.41 4.30 10.72
N LEU A 73 -15.31 4.36 9.97
CA LEU A 73 -14.09 5.05 10.37
C LEU A 73 -13.89 6.33 9.55
N PRO A 74 -13.31 7.40 10.13
CA PRO A 74 -12.92 8.57 9.37
C PRO A 74 -11.84 8.18 8.37
N GLY A 75 -12.23 7.99 7.10
CA GLY A 75 -11.41 7.23 6.16
C GLY A 75 -10.05 7.87 5.85
N ARG A 76 -9.88 9.18 6.06
CA ARG A 76 -8.55 9.84 5.99
C ARG A 76 -7.52 9.17 6.89
N TRP A 77 -7.92 8.74 8.10
CA TRP A 77 -7.02 8.11 9.06
C TRP A 77 -6.74 6.66 8.69
N VAL A 78 -7.71 5.97 8.06
CA VAL A 78 -7.53 4.61 7.55
C VAL A 78 -6.48 4.59 6.45
N LEU A 79 -6.55 5.54 5.50
CA LEU A 79 -5.58 5.64 4.42
C LEU A 79 -4.16 5.92 4.92
N VAL A 80 -4.00 6.90 5.80
CA VAL A 80 -2.69 7.25 6.36
C VAL A 80 -2.11 6.10 7.20
N ALA A 81 -2.94 5.45 8.02
CA ALA A 81 -2.50 4.32 8.82
C ALA A 81 -2.12 3.10 7.96
N ALA A 82 -2.91 2.79 6.93
CA ALA A 82 -2.62 1.71 6.00
C ALA A 82 -1.32 1.96 5.22
N ASP A 83 -1.14 3.16 4.69
CA ASP A 83 0.07 3.55 3.96
C ASP A 83 1.32 3.51 4.85
N ALA A 84 1.22 4.06 6.07
CA ALA A 84 2.31 4.00 7.05
C ALA A 84 2.65 2.56 7.44
N ALA A 85 1.65 1.70 7.64
CA ALA A 85 1.87 0.29 7.96
C ALA A 85 2.59 -0.44 6.81
N ARG A 86 2.18 -0.23 5.56
CA ARG A 86 2.83 -0.82 4.37
C ARG A 86 4.29 -0.36 4.26
N ALA A 87 4.54 0.94 4.42
CA ALA A 87 5.88 1.50 4.38
C ALA A 87 6.79 0.88 5.46
N LEU A 88 6.30 0.76 6.70
CA LEU A 88 7.05 0.14 7.80
C LEU A 88 7.32 -1.34 7.56
N LEU A 89 6.32 -2.09 7.09
CA LEU A 89 6.46 -3.52 6.78
C LEU A 89 7.51 -3.75 5.70
N LEU A 90 7.49 -2.97 4.62
CA LEU A 90 8.46 -3.07 3.54
C LEU A 90 9.86 -2.61 3.98
N ALA A 91 9.96 -1.55 4.79
CA ALA A 91 11.24 -1.09 5.34
C ALA A 91 11.89 -2.11 6.29
N SER A 92 11.10 -2.99 6.92
CA SER A 92 11.63 -4.03 7.81
C SER A 92 12.49 -5.07 7.08
N VAL A 93 12.25 -5.30 5.78
CA VAL A 93 12.97 -6.31 4.97
C VAL A 93 14.45 -5.94 4.76
N PRO A 94 14.81 -4.76 4.20
CA PRO A 94 16.21 -4.38 4.05
C PRO A 94 16.93 -4.20 5.39
N VAL A 95 16.22 -3.77 6.44
CA VAL A 95 16.80 -3.66 7.79
C VAL A 95 17.16 -5.05 8.33
N ALA A 96 16.27 -6.03 8.21
CA ALA A 96 16.55 -7.40 8.65
C ALA A 96 17.64 -8.07 7.81
N TRP A 97 17.70 -7.76 6.51
CA TRP A 97 18.79 -8.21 5.64
C TRP A 97 20.13 -7.63 6.09
N TRP A 98 20.21 -6.33 6.38
CA TRP A 98 21.44 -5.69 6.83
C TRP A 98 21.91 -6.19 8.21
N LEU A 99 20.98 -6.63 9.04
CA LEU A 99 21.27 -7.23 10.35
C LEU A 99 21.53 -8.74 10.29
N ASP A 100 21.54 -9.36 9.10
CA ASP A 100 21.69 -10.81 8.89
C ASP A 100 20.67 -11.67 9.66
N VAL A 101 19.50 -11.11 9.99
CA VAL A 101 18.39 -11.80 10.68
C VAL A 101 17.19 -12.06 9.76
N LEU A 102 17.33 -11.77 8.46
CA LEU A 102 16.29 -11.99 7.48
C LEU A 102 15.91 -13.47 7.41
N SER A 103 14.61 -13.76 7.48
CA SER A 103 14.11 -15.14 7.46
C SER A 103 12.83 -15.28 6.63
N LEU A 104 12.56 -16.50 6.15
CA LEU A 104 11.34 -16.82 5.40
C LEU A 104 10.04 -16.53 6.19
N PRO A 105 9.94 -16.88 7.49
CA PRO A 105 8.76 -16.52 8.29
C PRO A 105 8.50 -15.02 8.36
N GLN A 106 9.55 -14.20 8.43
CA GLN A 106 9.42 -12.75 8.39
C GLN A 106 8.85 -12.30 7.03
N LEU A 107 9.36 -12.83 5.91
CA LEU A 107 8.83 -12.50 4.60
C LEU A 107 7.36 -12.89 4.45
N TYR A 108 6.95 -14.07 4.95
CA TYR A 108 5.53 -14.47 4.96
C TYR A 108 4.67 -13.49 5.76
N ALA A 109 5.13 -13.07 6.95
CA ALA A 109 4.41 -12.11 7.78
C ALA A 109 4.31 -10.74 7.09
N VAL A 110 5.40 -10.24 6.50
CA VAL A 110 5.43 -8.98 5.76
C VAL A 110 4.45 -9.02 4.59
N VAL A 111 4.46 -10.08 3.78
CA VAL A 111 3.56 -10.22 2.62
C VAL A 111 2.09 -10.29 3.05
N LEU A 112 1.78 -11.10 4.06
CA LEU A 112 0.42 -11.24 4.56
C LEU A 112 -0.12 -9.90 5.10
N LEU A 113 0.63 -9.25 5.99
CA LEU A 113 0.22 -7.99 6.62
C LEU A 113 0.15 -6.84 5.60
N ASN A 114 1.08 -6.79 4.65
CA ASN A 114 1.05 -5.80 3.58
C ASN A 114 -0.17 -6.01 2.67
N GLY A 115 -0.53 -7.27 2.37
CA GLY A 115 -1.77 -7.61 1.67
C GLY A 115 -3.00 -7.09 2.40
N CYS A 116 -3.09 -7.31 3.71
CA CYS A 116 -4.19 -6.80 4.53
C CYS A 116 -4.27 -5.26 4.48
N ALA A 117 -3.14 -4.56 4.68
CA ALA A 117 -3.10 -3.11 4.65
C ALA A 117 -3.43 -2.54 3.26
N THR A 118 -3.07 -3.26 2.19
CA THR A 118 -3.45 -2.91 0.81
C THR A 118 -4.95 -2.91 0.63
N VAL A 119 -5.64 -3.96 1.11
CA VAL A 119 -7.10 -4.05 1.03
C VAL A 119 -7.77 -2.88 1.75
N PHE A 120 -7.29 -2.52 2.95
CA PHE A 120 -7.83 -1.37 3.68
C PHE A 120 -7.61 -0.04 2.94
N PHE A 121 -6.46 0.12 2.29
CA PHE A 121 -6.17 1.28 1.46
C PHE A 121 -7.10 1.33 0.24
N ASP A 122 -7.26 0.23 -0.48
CA ASP A 122 -8.08 0.14 -1.69
C ASP A 122 -9.55 0.45 -1.37
N VAL A 123 -10.11 -0.20 -0.35
CA VAL A 123 -11.50 0.04 0.08
C VAL A 123 -11.67 1.44 0.67
N GLY A 124 -10.73 1.87 1.52
CA GLY A 124 -10.75 3.20 2.14
C GLY A 124 -10.66 4.33 1.11
N SER A 125 -9.86 4.16 0.06
CA SER A 125 -9.64 5.18 -0.96
C SER A 125 -10.90 5.44 -1.78
N GLN A 126 -11.72 4.41 -2.02
CA GLN A 126 -13.01 4.52 -2.70
C GLN A 126 -14.02 5.39 -1.91
N SER A 127 -14.03 5.29 -0.58
CA SER A 127 -14.94 6.04 0.29
C SER A 127 -14.44 7.46 0.64
N VAL A 128 -13.13 7.66 0.74
CA VAL A 128 -12.53 8.93 1.15
C VAL A 128 -12.43 9.93 0.02
N LEU A 129 -12.14 9.48 -1.21
CA LEU A 129 -12.04 10.39 -2.37
C LEU A 129 -13.28 11.29 -2.50
N PRO A 130 -14.52 10.76 -2.48
CA PRO A 130 -15.73 11.58 -2.61
C PRO A 130 -15.92 12.60 -1.49
N GLU A 131 -15.54 12.24 -0.26
CA GLU A 131 -15.72 13.06 0.93
C GLU A 131 -14.68 14.20 1.03
N LEU A 132 -13.46 13.96 0.56
CA LEU A 132 -12.32 14.87 0.77
C LEU A 132 -12.20 15.96 -0.31
N VAL A 133 -12.61 15.68 -1.55
CA VAL A 133 -12.54 16.65 -2.66
C VAL A 133 -13.91 17.20 -3.10
N GLY A 134 -15.00 16.59 -2.64
CA GLY A 134 -16.35 16.89 -3.11
C GLY A 134 -16.57 16.40 -4.55
N ARG A 135 -17.83 16.17 -4.94
CA ARG A 135 -18.18 15.58 -6.25
C ARG A 135 -17.58 16.33 -7.45
N GLU A 136 -17.39 17.63 -7.32
CA GLU A 136 -16.91 18.53 -8.38
C GLU A 136 -15.42 18.34 -8.68
N ARG A 137 -14.60 17.98 -7.67
CA ARG A 137 -13.13 17.82 -7.82
C ARG A 137 -12.65 16.37 -7.76
N LEU A 138 -13.59 15.42 -7.78
CA LEU A 138 -13.32 13.98 -7.87
C LEU A 138 -12.50 13.60 -9.10
N VAL A 139 -12.88 14.11 -10.28
CA VAL A 139 -12.20 13.75 -11.53
C VAL A 139 -10.74 14.26 -11.56
N PRO A 140 -10.42 15.53 -11.23
CA PRO A 140 -9.04 16.02 -11.14
C PRO A 140 -8.18 15.31 -10.08
N ALA A 141 -8.75 15.00 -8.91
CA ALA A 141 -8.02 14.34 -7.83
C ALA A 141 -7.73 12.87 -8.16
N ASN A 142 -8.72 12.17 -8.73
CA ASN A 142 -8.55 10.80 -9.17
C ASN A 142 -7.57 10.72 -10.35
N THR A 143 -7.61 11.67 -11.29
CA THR A 143 -6.59 11.72 -12.36
C THR A 143 -5.19 11.98 -11.82
N ALA A 144 -4.98 12.84 -10.81
CA ALA A 144 -3.66 13.05 -10.23
C ALA A 144 -3.09 11.80 -9.54
N ILE A 145 -3.93 11.07 -8.79
CA ILE A 145 -3.58 9.82 -8.11
C ILE A 145 -3.33 8.70 -9.13
N VAL A 146 -4.21 8.54 -10.12
CA VAL A 146 -4.05 7.56 -11.21
C VAL A 146 -2.84 7.89 -12.07
N SER A 147 -2.51 9.16 -12.30
CA SER A 147 -1.28 9.56 -13.01
C SER A 147 -0.02 9.16 -12.26
N LEU A 148 -0.06 9.23 -10.92
CA LEU A 148 1.02 8.74 -10.06
C LEU A 148 1.19 7.23 -10.20
N MET A 149 0.09 6.48 -10.26
CA MET A 149 0.11 5.02 -10.46
C MET A 149 0.53 4.63 -11.88
N ALA A 150 0.09 5.38 -12.90
CA ALA A 150 0.41 5.14 -14.31
C ALA A 150 1.87 5.46 -14.65
N GLY A 151 2.48 6.44 -13.98
CA GLY A 151 3.89 6.77 -14.15
C GLY A 151 4.87 5.86 -13.41
N ALA A 152 4.36 4.93 -12.58
CA ALA A 152 5.16 4.00 -11.79
C ALA A 152 5.22 2.57 -12.37
N ASN A 153 4.55 2.33 -13.51
CA ASN A 153 4.63 1.12 -14.34
C ASN A 153 5.44 1.39 -15.62
#